data_AF-A0A1I3RFV8-F1
#
_entry.id   AF-A0A1I3RFV8-F1
#
_cell.length_a   1.000
_cell.length_b   1.000
_cell.length_c   1.000
_cell.angle_alpha   90.00
_cell.angle_beta   90.00
_cell.angle_gamma   90.00
#
_symmetry.space_group_name_H-M   'P 1'
#
loop_
_entity.id
_entity.type
_entity.pdbx_description
1 polymer ?
#
loop_
_entity_poly.entity_id
_entity_poly.type
_entity_poly.pdbx_seq_one_letter_code
_entity_poly.pdbx_strand_id
1 'polypeptide(L)'
;MDLEAFSQVMRENPALRIGRRAVEHMDWDRIPGPTWYLPEAARAAVKALTRSADARQAARALADLRYAVTNDHAGTLYPAAVLATSVLLKAIEERPGPARQEALNALMDWWGCFHPEPGFETYEDPSTGSVVLIEGITRHVRDAKDMLHRVADDPSGGGRHRSDVRLLLAKLREGWGAEAG
;
A
#
# COMPACT_ATOMS: atom_id res chain seq x y z
N MET A 1 18.30 17.75 -13.96
CA MET A 1 18.27 16.83 -12.81
C MET A 1 19.07 15.61 -13.23
N ASP A 2 20.12 15.30 -12.48
CA ASP A 2 21.17 14.34 -12.84
C ASP A 2 20.82 12.92 -12.38
N LEU A 3 21.00 11.94 -13.26
CA LEU A 3 20.78 10.49 -13.01
C LEU A 3 21.68 9.96 -11.89
N GLU A 4 22.85 10.59 -11.68
CA GLU A 4 23.76 10.28 -10.57
C GLU A 4 23.19 10.74 -9.22
N ALA A 5 22.61 11.93 -9.16
CA ALA A 5 21.97 12.44 -7.94
C ALA A 5 20.75 11.60 -7.54
N PHE A 6 19.98 11.10 -8.51
CA PHE A 6 18.87 10.18 -8.27
C PHE A 6 19.34 8.81 -7.74
N SER A 7 20.44 8.28 -8.29
CA SER A 7 21.05 7.01 -7.83
C SER A 7 21.67 7.15 -6.44
N GLN A 8 22.17 8.33 -6.08
CA GLN A 8 22.71 8.65 -4.75
C GLN A 8 21.61 8.64 -3.68
N VAL A 9 20.48 9.30 -3.93
CA VAL A 9 19.33 9.34 -2.99
C VAL A 9 18.74 7.95 -2.73
N MET A 10 18.75 7.08 -3.76
CA MET A 10 18.32 5.68 -3.64
C MET A 10 19.32 4.76 -2.91
N ARG A 11 20.59 5.19 -2.74
CA ARG A 11 21.59 4.46 -1.94
C ARG A 11 21.47 4.75 -0.45
N GLU A 12 20.96 5.92 -0.06
CA GLU A 12 21.03 6.43 1.31
C GLU A 12 19.76 6.19 2.16
N ASN A 13 18.67 5.65 1.57
CA ASN A 13 17.43 5.32 2.29
C ASN A 13 17.17 3.80 2.40
N PRO A 14 17.76 3.10 3.38
CA PRO A 14 17.55 1.66 3.57
C PRO A 14 16.10 1.28 3.93
N ALA A 15 15.32 2.19 4.49
CA ALA A 15 13.90 1.97 4.83
C ALA A 15 12.97 1.86 3.59
N LEU A 16 13.42 2.34 2.42
CA LEU A 16 12.66 2.27 1.16
C LEU A 16 13.15 1.15 0.23
N ARG A 17 14.17 0.39 0.65
CA ARG A 17 14.75 -0.71 -0.12
C ARG A 17 14.12 -2.06 0.23
N ILE A 18 12.81 -2.18 0.05
CA ILE A 18 12.24 -3.52 -0.18
C ILE A 18 12.49 -3.83 -1.66
N GLY A 19 13.68 -4.37 -1.97
CA GLY A 19 14.05 -4.80 -3.33
C GLY A 19 13.01 -5.77 -3.91
N ARG A 20 13.01 -6.01 -5.23
CA ARG A 20 12.09 -6.96 -5.91
C ARG A 20 11.98 -8.30 -5.18
N ARG A 21 13.11 -8.81 -4.66
CA ARG A 21 13.20 -10.00 -3.80
C ARG A 21 12.48 -9.87 -2.46
N ALA A 22 12.54 -8.70 -1.82
CA ALA A 22 11.99 -8.52 -0.48
C ALA A 22 10.45 -8.40 -0.48
N VAL A 23 9.83 -7.99 -1.60
CA VAL A 23 8.37 -8.06 -1.77
C VAL A 23 7.90 -9.51 -2.02
N GLU A 24 8.68 -10.32 -2.75
CA GLU A 24 8.36 -11.73 -3.03
C GLU A 24 8.52 -12.65 -1.80
N HIS A 25 9.30 -12.23 -0.79
CA HIS A 25 9.57 -13.00 0.43
C HIS A 25 8.74 -12.55 1.65
N MET A 26 7.69 -11.76 1.42
CA MET A 26 6.71 -11.42 2.46
C MET A 26 6.02 -12.70 2.96
N ASP A 27 6.10 -12.93 4.27
CA ASP A 27 5.58 -14.15 4.92
C ASP A 27 4.12 -13.98 5.32
N TRP A 28 3.24 -14.03 4.31
CA TRP A 28 1.80 -13.84 4.47
C TRP A 28 1.15 -14.84 5.44
N ASP A 29 1.73 -16.03 5.59
CA ASP A 29 1.22 -17.11 6.45
C ASP A 29 1.40 -16.83 7.94
N ARG A 30 2.35 -15.95 8.29
CA ARG A 30 2.62 -15.57 9.68
C ARG A 30 1.71 -14.46 10.17
N ILE A 31 0.99 -13.81 9.26
CA ILE A 31 0.06 -12.75 9.61
C ILE A 31 -1.25 -13.39 10.07
N PRO A 32 -1.73 -13.11 11.29
CA PRO A 32 -3.02 -13.63 11.71
C PRO A 32 -4.14 -12.97 10.91
N GLY A 33 -5.29 -13.64 10.83
CA GLY A 33 -6.45 -13.06 10.19
C GLY A 33 -7.73 -13.86 10.46
N PRO A 34 -8.88 -13.32 10.06
CA PRO A 34 -10.15 -14.00 10.16
C PRO A 34 -10.18 -15.25 9.25
N THR A 35 -11.19 -16.12 9.42
CA THR A 35 -11.32 -17.39 8.67
C THR A 35 -11.30 -17.22 7.14
N TRP A 36 -11.66 -16.05 6.64
CA TRP A 36 -11.69 -15.72 5.21
C TRP A 36 -10.42 -14.99 4.72
N TYR A 37 -9.46 -14.69 5.60
CA TYR A 37 -8.13 -14.28 5.16
C TYR A 37 -7.39 -15.49 4.59
N LEU A 38 -6.99 -15.40 3.33
CA LEU A 38 -6.27 -16.45 2.61
C LEU A 38 -4.85 -15.97 2.25
N PRO A 39 -3.81 -16.33 3.04
CA PRO A 39 -2.42 -15.94 2.78
C PRO A 39 -1.94 -16.24 1.36
N GLU A 40 -2.37 -17.36 0.79
CA GLU A 40 -2.02 -17.80 -0.56
C GLU A 40 -2.55 -16.85 -1.63
N ALA A 41 -3.73 -16.25 -1.41
CA ALA A 41 -4.32 -15.28 -2.33
C ALA A 41 -3.49 -13.99 -2.35
N ALA A 42 -3.09 -13.48 -1.18
CA ALA A 42 -2.20 -12.31 -1.09
C ALA A 42 -0.85 -12.58 -1.75
N ARG A 43 -0.24 -13.75 -1.48
CA ARG A 43 1.01 -14.18 -2.11
C ARG A 43 0.87 -14.30 -3.63
N ALA A 44 -0.22 -14.89 -4.12
CA ALA A 44 -0.49 -15.05 -5.54
C ALA A 44 -0.65 -13.70 -6.24
N ALA A 45 -1.35 -12.75 -5.62
CA ALA A 45 -1.53 -11.40 -6.14
C ALA A 45 -0.18 -10.66 -6.27
N VAL A 46 0.67 -10.71 -5.24
CA VAL A 46 2.02 -10.10 -5.29
C VAL A 46 2.91 -10.76 -6.35
N LYS A 47 2.83 -12.09 -6.50
CA LYS A 47 3.53 -12.82 -7.55
C LYS A 47 3.03 -12.43 -8.94
N ALA A 48 1.72 -12.24 -9.12
CA ALA A 48 1.14 -11.76 -10.37
C ALA A 48 1.60 -10.32 -10.68
N LEU A 49 1.60 -9.43 -9.69
CA LEU A 49 2.10 -8.05 -9.82
C LEU A 49 3.58 -8.03 -10.25
N THR A 50 4.41 -8.92 -9.70
CA THR A 50 5.84 -8.96 -10.05
C THR A 50 6.10 -9.54 -11.44
N ARG A 51 5.15 -10.30 -11.98
CA ARG A 51 5.21 -10.93 -13.30
C ARG A 51 4.41 -10.20 -14.38
N SER A 52 3.65 -9.17 -14.02
CA SER A 52 2.81 -8.41 -14.96
C SER A 52 3.66 -7.84 -16.08
N ALA A 53 3.26 -8.10 -17.32
CA ALA A 53 3.92 -7.57 -18.52
C ALA A 53 3.48 -6.13 -18.84
N ASP A 54 2.31 -5.72 -18.34
CA ASP A 54 1.72 -4.42 -18.62
C ASP A 54 0.96 -3.83 -17.42
N ALA A 55 0.56 -2.56 -17.56
CA ALA A 55 -0.11 -1.82 -16.50
C ALA A 55 -1.51 -2.33 -16.14
N ARG A 56 -2.21 -3.01 -17.07
CA ARG A 56 -3.55 -3.58 -16.79
C ARG A 56 -3.44 -4.85 -15.96
N GLN A 57 -2.47 -5.71 -16.30
CA GLN A 57 -2.15 -6.88 -15.49
C GLN A 57 -1.68 -6.49 -14.09
N ALA A 58 -0.85 -5.45 -13.99
CA ALA A 58 -0.42 -4.91 -12.70
C ALA A 58 -1.60 -4.36 -11.88
N ALA A 59 -2.49 -3.57 -12.51
CA ALA A 59 -3.70 -3.09 -11.85
C ALA A 59 -4.59 -4.24 -11.36
N ARG A 60 -4.78 -5.28 -12.17
CA ARG A 60 -5.57 -6.45 -11.76
C ARG A 60 -4.96 -7.15 -10.54
N ALA A 61 -3.64 -7.33 -10.54
CA ALA A 61 -2.94 -7.94 -9.40
C ALA A 61 -3.04 -7.09 -8.12
N LEU A 62 -3.09 -5.76 -8.23
CA LEU A 62 -3.31 -4.86 -7.09
C LEU A 62 -4.74 -4.96 -6.56
N ALA A 63 -5.74 -5.05 -7.44
CA ALA A 63 -7.12 -5.29 -7.04
C ALA A 63 -7.26 -6.66 -6.34
N ASP A 64 -6.67 -7.72 -6.90
CA ASP A 64 -6.67 -9.05 -6.27
C ASP A 64 -5.96 -9.02 -4.90
N LEU A 65 -4.87 -8.25 -4.74
CA LEU A 65 -4.20 -8.07 -3.46
C LEU A 65 -5.11 -7.36 -2.46
N ARG A 66 -5.77 -6.27 -2.85
CA ARG A 66 -6.74 -5.56 -2.01
C ARG A 66 -7.79 -6.53 -1.48
N TYR A 67 -8.45 -7.29 -2.36
CA TYR A 67 -9.46 -8.28 -1.96
C TYR A 67 -8.92 -9.35 -1.01
N ALA A 68 -7.65 -9.73 -1.14
CA ALA A 68 -7.06 -10.74 -0.27
C ALA A 68 -6.79 -10.24 1.16
N VAL A 69 -6.70 -8.92 1.37
CA VAL A 69 -6.34 -8.32 2.67
C VAL A 69 -7.47 -7.50 3.29
N THR A 70 -8.65 -7.52 2.69
CA THR A 70 -9.83 -6.79 3.16
C THR A 70 -11.11 -7.61 3.04
N ASN A 71 -12.12 -7.25 3.83
CA ASN A 71 -13.51 -7.58 3.52
C ASN A 71 -14.15 -6.37 2.85
N ASP A 72 -14.04 -6.29 1.52
CA ASP A 72 -14.60 -5.16 0.77
C ASP A 72 -16.13 -5.03 0.95
N HIS A 73 -16.84 -6.12 1.27
CA HIS A 73 -18.28 -6.06 1.53
C HIS A 73 -18.62 -5.43 2.88
N ALA A 74 -17.81 -5.69 3.91
CA ALA A 74 -18.02 -5.15 5.25
C ALA A 74 -17.26 -3.83 5.48
N GLY A 75 -16.38 -3.43 4.56
CA GLY A 75 -15.50 -2.28 4.74
C GLY A 75 -14.49 -2.51 5.88
N THR A 76 -13.91 -3.71 5.96
CA THR A 76 -12.94 -4.03 7.02
C THR A 76 -11.57 -4.45 6.50
N LEU A 77 -10.53 -4.18 7.30
CA LEU A 77 -9.13 -4.47 7.01
C LEU A 77 -8.65 -5.67 7.84
N TYR A 78 -7.95 -6.59 7.19
CA TYR A 78 -7.23 -7.66 7.90
C TYR A 78 -5.84 -7.17 8.30
N PRO A 79 -5.18 -7.80 9.29
CA PRO A 79 -3.80 -7.47 9.66
C PRO A 79 -2.83 -7.40 8.47
N ALA A 80 -3.04 -8.24 7.46
CA ALA A 80 -2.25 -8.25 6.23
C ALA A 80 -2.30 -6.94 5.43
N ALA A 81 -3.28 -6.07 5.67
CA ALA A 81 -3.36 -4.75 5.06
C ALA A 81 -2.17 -3.85 5.44
N VAL A 82 -1.57 -4.03 6.62
CA VAL A 82 -0.33 -3.32 7.02
C VAL A 82 0.78 -3.63 6.02
N LEU A 83 1.02 -4.92 5.75
CA LEU A 83 2.07 -5.34 4.82
C LEU A 83 1.73 -4.97 3.36
N ALA A 84 0.46 -5.14 2.97
CA ALA A 84 -0.01 -4.75 1.64
C ALA A 84 0.13 -3.24 1.38
N THR A 85 0.04 -2.39 2.41
CA THR A 85 0.29 -0.94 2.28
C THR A 85 1.66 -0.66 1.68
N SER A 86 2.70 -1.39 2.09
CA SER A 86 4.05 -1.26 1.51
C SER A 86 4.08 -1.62 0.01
N VAL A 87 3.32 -2.65 -0.39
CA VAL A 87 3.20 -3.06 -1.80
C VAL A 87 2.47 -1.99 -2.61
N LEU A 88 1.38 -1.44 -2.08
CA LEU A 88 0.60 -0.37 -2.73
C LEU A 88 1.44 0.89 -2.91
N LEU A 89 2.16 1.33 -1.88
CA LEU A 89 3.05 2.50 -1.95
C LEU A 89 4.15 2.33 -3.00
N LYS A 90 4.73 1.13 -3.09
CA LYS A 90 5.71 0.81 -4.13
C LYS A 90 5.11 0.85 -5.53
N ALA A 91 3.89 0.33 -5.71
CA ALA A 91 3.19 0.42 -6.99
C ALA A 91 2.87 1.88 -7.38
N ILE A 92 2.52 2.72 -6.40
CA ILE A 92 2.31 4.16 -6.61
C ILE A 92 3.57 4.81 -7.17
N GLU A 93 4.73 4.51 -6.59
CA GLU A 93 6.01 5.05 -7.05
C GLU A 93 6.38 4.50 -8.45
N GLU A 94 6.42 3.18 -8.60
CA GLU A 94 7.11 2.51 -9.72
C GLU A 94 6.23 2.21 -10.94
N ARG A 95 4.89 2.22 -10.81
CA ARG A 95 3.97 1.68 -11.84
C ARG A 95 2.97 2.73 -12.34
N PRO A 96 3.38 3.70 -13.18
CA PRO A 96 2.49 4.75 -13.67
C PRO A 96 1.28 4.20 -14.46
N GLY A 97 0.25 5.04 -14.60
CA GLY A 97 -0.98 4.68 -15.31
C GLY A 97 -1.97 3.89 -14.45
N PRO A 98 -2.70 2.91 -15.02
CA PRO A 98 -3.76 2.19 -14.31
C PRO A 98 -3.33 1.52 -13.00
N ALA A 99 -2.11 0.98 -12.91
CA ALA A 99 -1.64 0.32 -11.70
C ALA A 99 -1.46 1.29 -10.52
N ARG A 100 -0.77 2.42 -10.73
CA ARG A 100 -0.68 3.51 -9.73
C ARG A 100 -2.07 3.95 -9.30
N GLN A 101 -2.99 4.11 -10.24
CA GLN A 101 -4.36 4.54 -9.93
C GLN A 101 -5.11 3.52 -9.07
N GLU A 102 -4.96 2.23 -9.34
CA GLU A 102 -5.57 1.17 -8.54
C GLU A 102 -5.03 1.16 -7.11
N ALA A 103 -3.71 1.28 -6.95
CA ALA A 103 -3.10 1.37 -5.63
C ALA A 103 -3.55 2.61 -4.85
N LEU A 104 -3.71 3.76 -5.52
CA LEU A 104 -4.26 4.98 -4.91
C LEU A 104 -5.71 4.81 -4.49
N ASN A 105 -6.55 4.23 -5.35
CA ASN A 105 -7.95 3.96 -5.03
C ASN A 105 -8.07 3.07 -3.78
N ALA A 106 -7.28 2.00 -3.70
CA ALA A 106 -7.29 1.11 -2.54
C ALA A 106 -6.94 1.85 -1.24
N LEU A 107 -5.85 2.62 -1.21
CA LEU A 107 -5.47 3.38 -0.02
C LEU A 107 -6.51 4.45 0.36
N MET A 108 -7.12 5.10 -0.64
CA MET A 108 -8.16 6.11 -0.43
C MET A 108 -9.44 5.50 0.15
N ASP A 109 -9.89 4.36 -0.38
CA ASP A 109 -11.03 3.61 0.17
C ASP A 109 -10.74 3.23 1.62
N TRP A 110 -9.55 2.68 1.88
CA TRP A 110 -9.18 2.25 3.23
C TRP A 110 -9.23 3.42 4.21
N TRP A 111 -8.63 4.55 3.87
CA TRP A 111 -8.60 5.73 4.73
C TRP A 111 -9.97 6.38 4.97
N GLY A 112 -10.85 6.27 3.97
CA GLY A 112 -12.12 6.96 3.93
C GLY A 112 -13.25 6.21 4.62
N CYS A 113 -13.30 4.88 4.50
CA CYS A 113 -14.46 4.12 4.95
C CYS A 113 -14.14 2.76 5.59
N PHE A 114 -12.87 2.32 5.63
CA PHE A 114 -12.54 1.04 6.23
C PHE A 114 -12.15 1.15 7.69
N HIS A 115 -12.51 0.11 8.44
CA HIS A 115 -12.13 -0.08 9.84
C HIS A 115 -11.38 -1.41 10.00
N PRO A 116 -10.64 -1.64 11.10
CA PRO A 116 -10.12 -2.98 11.36
C PRO A 116 -11.26 -4.02 11.42
N GLU A 117 -10.98 -5.23 10.96
CA GLU A 117 -11.87 -6.37 11.21
C GLU A 117 -12.03 -6.58 12.73
N PRO A 118 -13.26 -6.75 13.24
CA PRO A 118 -13.50 -6.98 14.66
C PRO A 118 -12.66 -8.13 15.23
N GLY A 119 -11.92 -7.86 16.31
CA GLY A 119 -11.01 -8.82 16.95
C GLY A 119 -9.62 -8.88 16.32
N PHE A 120 -9.34 -8.05 15.31
CA PHE A 120 -8.04 -7.91 14.65
C PHE A 120 -7.58 -6.45 14.59
N GLU A 121 -8.06 -5.60 15.49
CA GLU A 121 -7.62 -4.21 15.66
C GLU A 121 -6.12 -4.12 15.98
N THR A 122 -5.61 -5.14 16.68
CA THR A 122 -4.21 -5.33 17.03
C THR A 122 -3.80 -6.76 16.68
N TYR A 123 -2.57 -6.97 16.26
CA TYR A 123 -1.99 -8.30 16.08
C TYR A 123 -0.54 -8.36 16.55
N GLU A 124 -0.07 -9.56 16.89
CA GLU A 124 1.33 -9.79 17.21
C GLU A 124 2.13 -10.06 15.95
N ASP A 125 3.01 -9.14 15.58
CA ASP A 125 4.01 -9.35 14.55
C ASP A 125 5.28 -9.93 15.20
N PRO A 126 5.76 -11.11 14.81
CA PRO A 126 6.95 -11.70 15.39
C PRO A 126 8.23 -10.86 15.25
N SER A 127 8.26 -9.91 14.33
CA SER A 127 9.42 -9.04 14.06
C SER A 127 9.34 -7.70 14.77
N THR A 128 8.14 -7.15 14.99
CA THR A 128 7.94 -5.82 15.58
C THR A 128 7.15 -5.81 16.89
N GLY A 129 6.67 -6.96 17.34
CA GLY A 129 5.78 -7.09 18.50
C GLY A 129 4.34 -6.70 18.16
N SER A 130 3.59 -6.26 19.17
CA SER A 130 2.20 -5.82 19.03
C SER A 130 2.06 -4.64 18.06
N VAL A 131 1.22 -4.81 17.04
CA VAL A 131 0.93 -3.81 16.02
C VAL A 131 -0.55 -3.45 16.05
N VAL A 132 -0.85 -2.17 16.29
CA VAL A 132 -2.19 -1.61 16.06
C VAL A 132 -2.37 -1.37 14.56
N LEU A 133 -3.39 -1.98 13.95
CA LEU A 133 -3.54 -2.10 12.50
C LEU A 133 -3.53 -0.73 11.80
N ILE A 134 -4.36 0.20 12.27
CA ILE A 134 -4.46 1.56 11.71
C ILE A 134 -3.15 2.33 11.85
N GLU A 135 -2.47 2.19 12.99
CA GLU A 135 -1.19 2.85 13.22
C GLU A 135 -0.09 2.30 12.32
N GLY A 136 -0.09 0.99 12.07
CA GLY A 136 0.83 0.33 11.15
C GLY A 136 0.69 0.87 9.72
N ILE A 137 -0.55 0.90 9.20
CA ILE A 137 -0.83 1.48 7.88
C ILE A 137 -0.44 2.96 7.83
N THR A 138 -0.86 3.72 8.85
CA THR A 138 -0.58 5.16 8.93
C THR A 138 0.92 5.43 8.95
N ARG A 139 1.70 4.63 9.68
CA ARG A 139 3.17 4.73 9.74
C ARG A 139 3.77 4.54 8.36
N HIS A 140 3.40 3.48 7.63
CA HIS A 140 3.91 3.26 6.27
C HIS A 140 3.62 4.43 5.33
N VAL A 141 2.41 5.01 5.38
CA VAL A 141 2.06 6.15 4.53
C VAL A 141 2.79 7.43 4.98
N ARG A 142 3.02 7.63 6.28
CA ARG A 142 3.87 8.73 6.78
C ARG A 142 5.33 8.60 6.33
N ASP A 143 5.89 7.40 6.41
CA ASP A 143 7.27 7.15 6.00
C ASP A 143 7.46 7.36 4.50
N ALA A 144 6.41 7.13 3.70
CA ALA A 144 6.40 7.37 2.27
C ALA A 144 6.03 8.81 1.86
N LYS A 145 5.88 9.75 2.80
CA LYS A 145 5.39 11.12 2.54
C LYS A 145 6.19 11.86 1.46
N ASP A 146 7.51 11.80 1.50
CA ASP A 146 8.35 12.49 0.51
C ASP A 146 8.20 11.88 -0.89
N MET A 147 8.04 10.55 -0.98
CA MET A 147 7.71 9.88 -2.24
C MET A 147 6.37 10.34 -2.78
N LEU A 148 5.34 10.40 -1.92
CA LEU A 148 4.01 10.87 -2.30
C LEU A 148 4.05 12.33 -2.80
N HIS A 149 4.81 13.21 -2.16
CA HIS A 149 5.01 14.57 -2.68
C HIS A 149 5.61 14.58 -4.09
N ARG A 150 6.63 13.75 -4.37
CA ARG A 150 7.18 13.62 -5.73
C ARG A 150 6.13 13.15 -6.74
N VAL A 151 5.30 12.16 -6.38
CA VAL A 151 4.24 11.66 -7.27
C VAL A 151 3.13 12.71 -7.48
N ALA A 152 2.84 13.54 -6.47
CA ALA A 152 1.89 14.65 -6.59
C ALA A 152 2.35 15.74 -7.56
N ASP A 153 3.67 15.91 -7.70
CA ASP A 153 4.27 16.92 -8.58
C ASP A 153 4.62 16.38 -9.97
N ASP A 154 4.62 15.05 -10.14
CA ASP A 154 4.89 14.36 -11.40
C ASP A 154 3.84 14.71 -12.47
N PRO A 155 4.22 15.46 -13.53
CA PRO A 155 3.29 15.88 -14.58
C PRO A 155 2.94 14.75 -15.56
N SER A 156 3.55 13.57 -15.44
CA SER A 156 3.32 12.47 -16.36
C SER A 156 1.93 11.84 -16.18
N GLY A 157 1.26 11.50 -17.29
CA GLY A 157 -0.07 10.89 -17.29
C GLY A 157 -1.24 11.88 -17.24
N GLY A 158 -2.46 11.35 -17.04
CA GLY A 158 -3.73 12.11 -17.13
C GLY A 158 -4.04 13.03 -15.95
N GLY A 159 -3.10 13.23 -15.02
CA GLY A 159 -3.22 14.20 -13.91
C GLY A 159 -4.07 13.78 -12.72
N ARG A 160 -4.96 12.78 -12.85
CA ARG A 160 -5.82 12.29 -11.74
C ARG A 160 -5.02 11.83 -10.53
N HIS A 161 -3.94 11.08 -10.72
CA HIS A 161 -3.09 10.59 -9.64
C HIS A 161 -2.57 11.71 -8.75
N ARG A 162 -2.27 12.89 -9.31
CA ARG A 162 -1.78 14.03 -8.52
C ARG A 162 -2.82 14.53 -7.54
N SER A 163 -4.07 14.65 -7.99
CA SER A 163 -5.18 15.07 -7.12
C SER A 163 -5.43 14.04 -6.02
N ASP A 164 -5.42 12.74 -6.37
CA ASP A 164 -5.66 11.66 -5.40
C ASP A 164 -4.54 11.57 -4.36
N VAL A 165 -3.26 11.74 -4.76
CA VAL A 165 -2.15 11.78 -3.81
C VAL A 165 -2.23 12.99 -2.90
N ARG A 166 -2.60 14.18 -3.41
CA ARG A 166 -2.79 15.37 -2.57
C ARG A 166 -3.92 15.16 -1.56
N LEU A 167 -4.98 14.48 -1.97
CA LEU A 167 -6.08 14.13 -1.08
C LEU A 167 -5.64 13.13 0.00
N LEU A 168 -4.90 12.08 -0.37
CA LEU A 168 -4.30 11.14 0.59
C LEU A 168 -3.41 11.86 1.60
N LEU A 169 -2.54 12.77 1.15
CA LEU A 169 -1.69 13.58 2.01
C LEU A 169 -2.47 14.54 2.91
N ALA A 170 -3.64 15.04 2.48
CA ALA A 170 -4.52 15.83 3.31
C ALA A 170 -5.15 14.98 4.42
N LYS A 171 -5.73 13.84 4.04
CA LYS A 171 -6.30 12.86 4.98
C LYS A 171 -5.28 12.35 6.00
N LEU A 172 -4.04 12.14 5.58
CA LEU A 172 -2.94 11.77 6.47
C LEU A 172 -2.71 12.79 7.60
N ARG A 173 -2.95 14.08 7.35
CA ARG A 173 -2.83 15.15 8.36
C ARG A 173 -4.05 15.19 9.28
N GLU A 174 -5.24 14.94 8.73
CA GLU A 174 -6.51 14.95 9.48
C GLU A 174 -6.63 13.74 10.42
N GLY A 175 -6.04 12.60 10.02
CA GLY A 175 -6.13 11.35 10.76
C GLY A 175 -6.99 10.31 10.05
N TRP A 176 -7.01 9.08 10.58
CA TRP A 176 -7.79 7.98 10.01
C TRP A 176 -9.29 8.22 10.24
N GLY A 177 -10.11 8.00 9.21
CA GLY A 177 -11.57 8.11 9.32
C GLY A 177 -12.10 9.52 9.59
N ALA A 178 -11.27 10.56 9.45
CA ALA A 178 -11.76 11.93 9.53
C ALA A 178 -12.68 12.22 8.33
N GLU A 179 -13.91 12.66 8.62
CA GLU A 179 -14.81 13.20 7.59
C GLU A 179 -14.17 14.46 7.00
N ALA A 180 -14.18 14.57 5.66
CA ALA A 180 -13.72 15.78 4.99
C ALA A 180 -14.67 16.92 5.39
N GLY A 181 -14.17 17.84 6.22
CA GLY A 181 -14.90 19.06 6.61
C GLY A 181 -15.08 20.04 5.46
#